data_AF-A0AAE5XML9-F1
#
_entry.id   AF-A0AAE5XML9-F1
#
_cell.length_a   1.000
_cell.length_b   1.000
_cell.length_c   1.000
_cell.angle_alpha   90.00
_cell.angle_beta   90.00
_cell.angle_gamma   90.00
#
_symmetry.space_group_name_H-M   'P 1'
#
loop_
_entity.id
_entity.type
_entity.pdbx_description
1 polymer ?
#
loop_
_entity_poly.entity_id
_entity_poly.type
_entity_poly.pdbx_seq_one_letter_code
_entity_poly.pdbx_strand_id
1 'polypeptide(L)'
;MEKIYLIASIALVMIVSYKTKNTHARLVVGALMATYYLSFFPYIDIYASLAEESTAFIQAVFFVPFIIICLICLTKRVTNANFILSGICIPVFVLSYAITSEFDVKIKNMIAIQSGLFDKALPFPKSIEQEGDKKEFYFPEMGVSLVASIKWNKQYLQSPYFPYISYSENENEIAEIRPKCFSPPTISIPESIIDLSQRKEIIDIECYTNNEIYSCLILENKSSQYFQKWHWIAISKSNSRSAQIDIIQYEDGAFIEREIKSLLSSIKLGQPNSESCPLIVPSEWL
;
A
#
# COMPACT_ATOMS: atom_id res chain seq x y z
N MET A 1 -1.60 11.79 19.78
CA MET A 1 -3.02 11.55 20.14
C MET A 1 -3.28 10.11 20.55
N GLU A 2 -2.73 9.12 19.85
CA GLU A 2 -2.87 7.68 20.16
C GLU A 2 -2.68 7.34 21.65
N LYS A 3 -1.64 7.92 22.28
CA LYS A 3 -1.37 7.74 23.72
C LYS A 3 -2.54 8.21 24.60
N ILE A 4 -3.25 9.28 24.23
CA ILE A 4 -4.39 9.80 24.98
C ILE A 4 -5.58 8.84 24.88
N TYR A 5 -5.86 8.31 23.69
CA TYR A 5 -6.92 7.31 23.50
C TYR A 5 -6.63 6.03 24.28
N LEU A 6 -5.40 5.54 24.18
CA LEU A 6 -4.97 4.35 24.92
C LEU A 6 -5.13 4.55 26.44
N ILE A 7 -4.69 5.70 26.97
CA ILE A 7 -4.85 6.04 28.39
C ILE A 7 -6.32 6.12 28.78
N ALA A 8 -7.17 6.76 27.97
CA ALA A 8 -8.61 6.87 28.22
C ALA A 8 -9.29 5.49 28.22
N SER A 9 -8.90 4.59 27.33
CA SER A 9 -9.41 3.21 27.28
C SER A 9 -8.97 2.38 28.47
N ILE A 10 -7.69 2.46 28.84
CA ILE A 10 -7.17 1.78 30.03
C ILE A 10 -7.90 2.30 31.27
N ALA A 11 -8.10 3.61 31.39
CA ALA A 11 -8.86 4.21 32.48
C ALA A 11 -10.32 3.71 32.50
N LEU A 12 -11.00 3.64 31.36
CA LEU A 12 -12.37 3.13 31.27
C LEU A 12 -12.44 1.65 31.68
N VAL A 13 -11.55 0.81 31.15
CA VAL A 13 -11.46 -0.61 31.50
C VAL A 13 -11.18 -0.80 32.98
N MET A 14 -10.28 0.01 33.56
CA MET A 14 -10.01 0.01 34.99
C MET A 14 -11.22 0.45 35.81
N ILE A 15 -11.91 1.52 35.42
CA ILE A 15 -13.11 2.02 36.12
C ILE A 15 -14.22 0.98 36.10
N VAL A 16 -14.50 0.38 34.93
CA VAL A 16 -15.51 -0.67 34.81
C VAL A 16 -15.09 -1.89 35.62
N SER A 17 -13.84 -2.33 35.51
CA SER A 17 -13.34 -3.50 36.25
C SER A 17 -13.36 -3.28 37.77
N TYR A 18 -13.07 -2.07 38.24
CA TYR A 18 -13.10 -1.71 39.65
C TYR A 18 -14.54 -1.59 40.18
N LYS A 19 -15.43 -0.91 39.45
CA LYS A 19 -16.83 -0.70 39.87
C LYS A 19 -17.70 -1.95 39.69
N THR A 20 -17.42 -2.78 38.70
CA THR A 20 -18.20 -3.98 38.40
C THR A 20 -17.40 -5.24 38.75
N LYS A 21 -17.88 -5.97 39.75
CA LYS A 21 -17.38 -7.31 40.11
C LYS A 21 -17.84 -8.39 39.13
N ASN A 22 -18.60 -8.02 38.11
CA ASN A 22 -19.19 -8.94 37.13
C ASN A 22 -18.18 -9.28 36.03
N THR A 23 -17.75 -10.54 35.97
CA THR A 23 -16.82 -11.05 34.95
C THR A 23 -17.36 -10.87 33.52
N HIS A 24 -18.66 -11.06 33.30
CA HIS A 24 -19.25 -10.92 31.96
C HIS A 24 -19.24 -9.48 31.47
N ALA A 25 -19.42 -8.50 32.37
CA ALA A 25 -19.33 -7.08 32.03
C ALA A 25 -17.91 -6.72 31.56
N ARG A 26 -16.88 -7.23 32.24
CA ARG A 26 -15.48 -7.03 31.87
C ARG A 26 -15.16 -7.64 30.50
N LEU A 27 -15.67 -8.84 30.22
CA LEU A 27 -15.50 -9.50 28.93
C LEU A 27 -16.16 -8.71 27.79
N VAL A 28 -17.38 -8.20 27.99
CA VAL A 28 -18.07 -7.38 26.98
C VAL A 28 -17.30 -6.09 26.71
N VAL A 29 -16.85 -5.38 27.75
CA VAL A 29 -16.06 -4.15 27.57
C VAL A 29 -14.72 -4.44 26.89
N GLY A 30 -14.05 -5.53 27.29
CA GLY A 30 -12.82 -5.98 26.64
C GLY A 30 -13.02 -6.28 25.16
N ALA A 31 -14.07 -7.01 24.79
CA ALA A 31 -14.39 -7.34 23.41
C ALA A 31 -14.70 -6.07 22.57
N LEU A 32 -15.51 -5.15 23.09
CA LEU A 32 -15.82 -3.89 22.39
C LEU A 32 -14.56 -3.03 22.16
N MET A 33 -13.70 -2.92 23.17
CA MET A 33 -12.43 -2.21 23.04
C MET A 33 -11.48 -2.91 22.07
N ALA A 34 -11.39 -4.23 22.13
CA ALA A 34 -10.57 -5.02 21.21
C ALA A 34 -11.05 -4.86 19.76
N THR A 35 -12.36 -4.87 19.51
CA THR A 35 -12.92 -4.57 18.18
C THR A 35 -12.48 -3.19 17.71
N TYR A 36 -12.57 -2.16 18.56
CA TYR A 36 -12.12 -0.82 18.16
C TYR A 36 -10.63 -0.79 17.81
N TYR A 37 -9.77 -1.28 18.69
CA TYR A 37 -8.32 -1.18 18.54
C TYR A 37 -7.72 -2.11 17.50
N LEU A 38 -8.31 -3.28 17.27
CA LEU A 38 -7.76 -4.27 16.35
C LEU A 38 -8.44 -4.25 14.97
N SER A 39 -9.70 -3.82 14.89
CA SER A 39 -10.45 -3.82 13.63
C SER A 39 -10.73 -2.44 13.05
N PHE A 40 -10.68 -1.36 13.83
CA PHE A 40 -10.94 0.00 13.31
C PHE A 40 -9.70 0.90 13.37
N PHE A 41 -8.99 0.87 14.49
CA PHE A 41 -7.85 1.77 14.74
C PHE A 41 -6.72 1.69 13.71
N PRO A 42 -6.29 0.52 13.19
CA PRO A 42 -5.20 0.44 12.22
C PRO A 42 -5.48 1.18 10.91
N TYR A 43 -6.75 1.37 10.56
CA TYR A 43 -7.16 2.06 9.34
C TYR A 43 -7.23 3.59 9.52
N ILE A 44 -7.19 4.06 10.77
CA ILE A 44 -7.19 5.50 11.10
C ILE A 44 -5.92 6.15 10.60
N ASP A 45 -4.78 5.52 10.82
CA ASP A 45 -3.48 6.09 10.44
C ASP A 45 -3.39 6.27 8.92
N ILE A 46 -3.96 5.33 8.17
CA ILE A 46 -4.03 5.40 6.71
C ILE A 46 -4.97 6.54 6.28
N TYR A 47 -6.18 6.65 6.82
CA TYR A 47 -7.06 7.79 6.54
C TYR A 47 -6.40 9.14 6.88
N ALA A 48 -5.73 9.23 8.04
CA ALA A 48 -5.09 10.46 8.48
C ALA A 48 -3.89 10.84 7.61
N SER A 49 -3.16 9.85 7.07
CA SER A 49 -2.02 10.09 6.18
C SER A 49 -2.43 10.52 4.76
N LEU A 50 -3.63 10.15 4.31
CA LEU A 50 -4.08 10.35 2.93
C LEU A 50 -5.04 11.53 2.77
N ALA A 51 -5.76 11.91 3.81
CA ALA A 51 -6.76 12.96 3.72
C ALA A 51 -6.09 14.34 3.60
N GLU A 52 -6.37 15.04 2.49
CA GLU A 52 -6.03 16.46 2.30
C GLU A 52 -6.90 17.39 3.18
N GLU A 53 -8.00 16.89 3.73
CA GLU A 53 -8.94 17.65 4.55
C GLU A 53 -8.40 18.01 5.94
N SER A 54 -9.00 19.05 6.55
CA SER A 54 -8.59 19.54 7.87
C SER A 54 -8.53 18.41 8.90
N THR A 55 -7.43 18.37 9.67
CA THR A 55 -7.18 17.40 10.74
C THR A 55 -8.34 17.25 11.73
N ALA A 56 -9.21 18.25 11.84
CA ALA A 56 -10.37 18.25 12.73
C ALA A 56 -11.52 17.32 12.28
N PHE A 57 -11.80 17.22 10.97
CA PHE A 57 -12.87 16.33 10.46
C PHE A 57 -12.48 14.87 10.64
N ILE A 58 -11.24 14.54 10.26
CA ILE A 58 -10.59 13.24 10.49
C ILE A 58 -10.70 12.88 11.97
N GLN A 59 -10.26 13.77 12.87
CA GLN A 59 -10.37 13.55 14.32
C GLN A 59 -11.82 13.31 14.78
N ALA A 60 -12.81 14.00 14.23
CA ALA A 60 -14.21 13.83 14.59
C ALA A 60 -14.79 12.48 14.15
N VAL A 61 -14.53 12.07 12.90
CA VAL A 61 -14.99 10.77 12.36
C VAL A 61 -14.46 9.61 13.19
N PHE A 62 -13.27 9.74 13.79
CA PHE A 62 -12.67 8.69 14.60
C PHE A 62 -12.98 8.79 16.10
N PHE A 63 -13.17 10.00 16.62
CA PHE A 63 -13.54 10.20 18.02
C PHE A 63 -14.99 9.76 18.29
N VAL A 64 -15.88 9.91 17.32
CA VAL A 64 -17.30 9.58 17.48
C VAL A 64 -17.53 8.08 17.76
N PRO A 65 -17.01 7.12 16.98
CA PRO A 65 -17.13 5.69 17.28
C PRO A 65 -16.53 5.32 18.64
N PHE A 66 -15.39 5.91 19.00
CA PHE A 66 -14.75 5.68 20.30
C PHE A 66 -15.64 6.13 21.46
N ILE A 67 -16.18 7.35 21.40
CA ILE A 67 -17.11 7.86 22.43
C ILE A 67 -18.34 6.97 22.51
N ILE A 68 -18.91 6.57 21.37
CA ILE A 68 -20.09 5.68 21.34
C ILE A 68 -19.79 4.39 22.10
N ILE A 69 -18.62 3.77 21.87
CA ILE A 69 -18.20 2.57 22.60
C ILE A 69 -18.06 2.87 24.10
N CYS A 70 -17.40 3.96 24.49
CA CYS A 70 -17.29 4.36 25.90
C CYS A 70 -18.66 4.53 26.56
N LEU A 71 -19.60 5.19 25.88
CA LEU A 71 -20.97 5.39 26.37
C LEU A 71 -21.71 4.06 26.53
N ILE A 72 -21.59 3.16 25.55
CA ILE A 72 -22.17 1.80 25.60
C ILE A 72 -21.61 1.05 26.81
N CYS A 73 -20.29 1.08 27.03
CA CYS A 73 -19.62 0.42 28.15
C CYS A 73 -20.10 0.92 29.52
N LEU A 74 -20.55 2.17 29.62
CA LEU A 74 -21.09 2.76 30.85
C LEU A 74 -22.59 2.49 31.07
N THR A 75 -23.28 1.89 30.11
CA THR A 75 -24.72 1.58 30.27
C THR A 75 -24.97 0.48 31.29
N LYS A 76 -26.10 0.59 32.02
CA LYS A 76 -26.54 -0.44 32.99
C LYS A 76 -26.63 -1.85 32.39
N ARG A 77 -26.91 -1.95 31.09
CA ARG A 77 -27.03 -3.22 30.37
C ARG A 77 -25.68 -3.93 30.25
N VAL A 78 -24.59 -3.19 30.03
CA VAL A 78 -23.24 -3.74 29.99
C VAL A 78 -22.70 -4.01 31.39
N THR A 79 -22.93 -3.12 32.36
CA THR A 79 -22.47 -3.35 33.74
C THR A 79 -23.14 -4.55 34.41
N ASN A 80 -24.37 -4.88 34.00
CA ASN A 80 -25.12 -6.07 34.45
C ASN A 80 -25.15 -7.17 33.39
N ALA A 81 -24.14 -7.23 32.52
CA ALA A 81 -24.05 -8.24 31.47
C ALA A 81 -24.17 -9.66 32.04
N ASN A 82 -24.83 -10.53 31.30
CA ASN A 82 -24.93 -11.96 31.61
C ASN A 82 -24.11 -12.79 30.62
N PHE A 83 -24.10 -14.10 30.85
CA PHE A 83 -23.42 -15.05 29.97
C PHE A 83 -23.82 -14.88 28.49
N ILE A 84 -25.10 -14.69 28.20
CA ILE A 84 -25.61 -14.53 26.83
C ILE A 84 -24.97 -13.31 26.15
N LEU A 85 -24.94 -12.16 26.82
CA LEU A 85 -24.35 -10.95 26.24
C LEU A 85 -22.86 -11.12 25.96
N SER A 86 -22.10 -11.68 26.92
CA SER A 86 -20.68 -11.97 26.70
C SER A 86 -20.46 -13.02 25.60
N GLY A 87 -21.33 -14.02 25.54
CA GLY A 87 -21.29 -15.09 24.53
C GLY A 87 -21.64 -14.62 23.13
N ILE A 88 -22.27 -13.46 22.97
CA ILE A 88 -22.48 -12.81 21.67
C ILE A 88 -21.32 -11.86 21.34
N CYS A 89 -20.91 -11.02 22.29
CA CYS A 89 -19.89 -10.00 22.03
C CYS A 89 -18.52 -10.59 21.67
N ILE A 90 -18.10 -11.68 22.32
CA ILE A 90 -16.80 -12.30 22.05
C ILE A 90 -16.74 -12.88 20.62
N PRO A 91 -17.69 -13.73 20.17
CA PRO A 91 -17.71 -14.19 18.79
C PRO A 91 -17.82 -13.07 17.77
N VAL A 92 -18.61 -12.02 18.04
CA VAL A 92 -18.70 -10.84 17.16
C VAL A 92 -17.32 -10.18 17.03
N PHE A 93 -16.59 -9.97 18.13
CA PHE A 93 -15.22 -9.48 18.09
C PHE A 93 -14.32 -10.38 17.23
N VAL A 94 -14.32 -11.70 17.48
CA VAL A 94 -13.47 -12.65 16.74
C VAL A 94 -13.80 -12.64 15.24
N LEU A 95 -15.08 -12.61 14.87
CA LEU A 95 -15.53 -12.51 13.49
C LEU A 95 -15.12 -11.18 12.86
N SER A 96 -15.32 -10.06 13.56
CA SER A 96 -14.87 -8.74 13.09
C SER A 96 -13.37 -8.74 12.84
N TYR A 97 -12.57 -9.25 13.78
CA TYR A 97 -11.12 -9.32 13.64
C TYR A 97 -10.70 -10.21 12.46
N ALA A 98 -11.28 -11.40 12.33
CA ALA A 98 -10.99 -12.32 11.23
C ALA A 98 -11.33 -11.68 9.87
N ILE A 99 -12.49 -11.05 9.75
CA ILE A 99 -12.91 -10.35 8.52
C ILE A 99 -11.95 -9.19 8.25
N THR A 100 -11.65 -8.34 9.23
CA THR A 100 -10.73 -7.21 8.99
C THR A 100 -9.34 -7.66 8.63
N SER A 101 -8.84 -8.76 9.21
CA SER A 101 -7.52 -9.31 8.88
C SER A 101 -7.49 -9.90 7.47
N GLU A 102 -8.55 -10.61 7.06
CA GLU A 102 -8.65 -11.22 5.72
C GLU A 102 -8.76 -10.16 4.60
N PHE A 103 -9.45 -9.05 4.90
CA PHE A 103 -9.72 -7.99 3.94
C PHE A 103 -8.83 -6.76 4.12
N ASP A 104 -7.79 -6.82 4.97
CA ASP A 104 -6.97 -5.68 5.39
C ASP A 104 -6.47 -4.85 4.20
N VAL A 105 -5.76 -5.50 3.28
CA VAL A 105 -5.22 -4.85 2.07
C VAL A 105 -6.31 -4.25 1.20
N LYS A 106 -7.47 -4.92 1.07
CA LYS A 106 -8.60 -4.40 0.28
C LYS A 106 -9.23 -3.18 0.93
N ILE A 107 -9.40 -3.20 2.26
CA ILE A 107 -9.93 -2.07 3.03
C ILE A 107 -8.99 -0.86 2.85
N LYS A 108 -7.68 -1.04 3.05
CA LYS A 108 -6.69 0.04 2.90
C LYS A 108 -6.68 0.65 1.51
N ASN A 109 -6.70 -0.18 0.46
CA ASN A 109 -6.79 0.32 -0.91
C ASN A 109 -8.13 1.02 -1.19
N MET A 110 -9.25 0.53 -0.64
CA MET A 110 -10.55 1.18 -0.79
C MET A 110 -10.58 2.56 -0.12
N ILE A 111 -9.97 2.69 1.06
CA ILE A 111 -9.77 3.98 1.74
C ILE A 111 -8.99 4.93 0.85
N ALA A 112 -7.87 4.47 0.29
CA ALA A 112 -7.04 5.30 -0.59
C ALA A 112 -7.79 5.80 -1.82
N ILE A 113 -8.55 4.92 -2.49
CA ILE A 113 -9.40 5.28 -3.63
C ILE A 113 -10.46 6.31 -3.22
N GLN A 114 -11.16 6.09 -2.11
CA GLN A 114 -12.22 7.00 -1.66
C GLN A 114 -11.70 8.35 -1.13
N SER A 115 -10.47 8.38 -0.62
CA SER A 115 -9.81 9.60 -0.17
C SER A 115 -9.29 10.49 -1.31
N GLY A 116 -9.40 10.05 -2.56
CA GLY A 116 -8.94 10.80 -3.73
C GLY A 116 -7.44 10.68 -4.02
N LEU A 117 -6.73 9.72 -3.41
CA LEU A 117 -5.28 9.54 -3.59
C LEU A 117 -4.88 9.41 -5.08
N PHE A 118 -5.75 8.81 -5.91
CA PHE A 118 -5.49 8.55 -7.32
C PHE A 118 -6.20 9.53 -8.27
N ASP A 119 -6.74 10.64 -7.78
CA ASP A 119 -7.53 11.59 -8.58
C ASP A 119 -6.68 12.43 -9.55
N LYS A 120 -5.35 12.39 -9.42
CA LYS A 120 -4.45 13.09 -10.34
C LYS A 120 -4.45 12.40 -11.72
N ALA A 121 -4.29 13.23 -12.75
CA ALA A 121 -4.08 12.75 -14.11
C ALA A 121 -2.74 12.02 -14.25
N LEU A 122 -2.62 11.19 -15.28
CA LEU A 122 -1.36 10.50 -15.60
C LEU A 122 -0.24 11.56 -15.77
N PRO A 123 0.91 11.43 -15.08
CA PRO A 123 1.98 12.43 -15.14
C PRO A 123 2.73 12.43 -16.47
N PHE A 124 2.45 11.45 -17.34
CA PHE A 124 3.05 11.33 -18.67
C PHE A 124 1.96 11.29 -19.74
N PRO A 125 2.11 12.02 -20.86
CA PRO A 125 1.17 11.90 -21.97
C PRO A 125 1.23 10.49 -22.58
N LYS A 126 0.08 9.92 -22.97
CA LYS A 126 -0.05 8.61 -23.65
C LYS A 126 0.73 8.51 -24.97
N SER A 127 1.24 9.62 -25.48
CA SER A 127 1.74 9.79 -26.84
C SER A 127 3.17 10.32 -26.89
N ILE A 128 4.03 9.98 -25.93
CA ILE A 128 5.46 10.16 -26.18
C ILE A 128 5.80 9.16 -27.29
N GLU A 129 5.84 9.64 -28.54
CA GLU A 129 6.26 8.83 -29.67
C GLU A 129 7.70 8.39 -29.41
N GLN A 130 7.87 7.14 -28.99
CA GLN A 130 9.16 6.45 -29.00
C GLN A 130 9.76 6.56 -30.41
N GLU A 131 10.94 7.16 -30.51
CA GLU A 131 11.68 7.28 -31.75
C GLU A 131 12.21 5.89 -32.17
N GLY A 132 11.85 5.44 -33.37
CA GLY A 132 12.39 4.23 -33.98
C GLY A 132 11.59 2.95 -33.73
N ASP A 133 12.23 1.81 -34.04
CA ASP A 133 11.62 0.49 -33.94
C ASP A 133 11.38 0.09 -32.47
N LYS A 134 10.24 -0.55 -32.24
CA LYS A 134 9.77 -0.94 -30.90
C LYS A 134 9.77 -2.45 -30.73
N LYS A 135 10.01 -2.88 -29.49
CA LYS A 135 9.94 -4.28 -29.07
C LYS A 135 9.13 -4.40 -27.79
N GLU A 136 8.26 -5.40 -27.74
CA GLU A 136 7.53 -5.75 -26.52
C GLU A 136 8.38 -6.67 -25.64
N PHE A 137 8.44 -6.35 -24.35
CA PHE A 137 9.03 -7.18 -23.31
C PHE A 137 7.91 -7.72 -22.43
N TYR A 138 7.83 -9.04 -22.33
CA TYR A 138 6.89 -9.73 -21.47
C TYR A 138 7.60 -10.42 -20.31
N PHE A 139 7.09 -10.20 -19.11
CA PHE A 139 7.52 -10.77 -17.85
C PHE A 139 6.41 -11.68 -17.32
N PRO A 140 6.40 -12.96 -17.74
CA PRO A 140 5.30 -13.87 -17.47
C PRO A 140 5.10 -14.15 -15.99
N GLU A 141 6.16 -14.17 -15.18
CA GLU A 141 6.05 -14.43 -13.74
C GLU A 141 5.38 -13.26 -13.00
N MET A 142 5.63 -12.03 -13.45
CA MET A 142 5.02 -10.83 -12.88
C MET A 142 3.69 -10.46 -13.56
N GLY A 143 3.38 -11.05 -14.71
CA GLY A 143 2.23 -10.66 -15.54
C GLY A 143 2.34 -9.21 -16.02
N VAL A 144 3.55 -8.73 -16.34
CA VAL A 144 3.80 -7.37 -16.81
C VAL A 144 4.25 -7.43 -18.26
N SER A 145 3.68 -6.59 -19.12
CA SER A 145 4.26 -6.30 -20.43
C SER A 145 4.52 -4.81 -20.59
N LEU A 146 5.56 -4.48 -21.35
CA LEU A 146 5.95 -3.10 -21.65
C LEU A 146 6.54 -3.04 -23.06
N VAL A 147 6.47 -1.86 -23.67
CA VAL A 147 7.02 -1.59 -24.99
C VAL A 147 8.17 -0.60 -24.86
N ALA A 148 9.34 -0.97 -25.38
CA ALA A 148 10.56 -0.17 -25.37
C ALA A 148 11.19 -0.12 -26.76
N SER A 149 12.11 0.81 -26.98
CA SER A 149 12.91 0.84 -28.22
C SER A 149 13.80 -0.39 -28.32
N ILE A 150 14.21 -0.76 -29.54
CA ILE A 150 15.10 -1.92 -29.80
C ILE A 150 16.47 -1.84 -29.10
N LYS A 151 16.85 -0.68 -28.59
CA LYS A 151 18.10 -0.48 -27.83
C LYS A 151 18.06 -1.11 -26.43
N TRP A 152 16.87 -1.38 -25.91
CA TRP A 152 16.70 -2.09 -24.65
C TRP A 152 16.95 -3.57 -24.84
N ASN A 153 17.65 -4.18 -23.89
CA ASN A 153 17.99 -5.60 -23.93
C ASN A 153 17.51 -6.31 -22.67
N LYS A 154 16.99 -7.52 -22.84
CA LYS A 154 16.61 -8.36 -21.69
C LYS A 154 17.87 -8.98 -21.11
N GLN A 155 18.06 -8.78 -19.81
CA GLN A 155 19.17 -9.31 -19.03
C GLN A 155 18.64 -10.23 -17.92
N TYR A 156 19.55 -10.97 -17.31
CA TYR A 156 19.26 -11.83 -16.17
C TYR A 156 20.30 -11.63 -15.08
N LEU A 157 19.85 -11.52 -13.84
CA LEU A 157 20.75 -11.62 -12.70
C LEU A 157 21.31 -13.05 -12.56
N GLN A 158 22.54 -13.17 -12.06
CA GLN A 158 23.24 -14.46 -11.97
C GLN A 158 22.60 -15.42 -10.96
N SER A 159 21.99 -14.92 -9.89
CA SER A 159 21.19 -15.70 -8.95
C SER A 159 20.49 -14.78 -7.97
N PRO A 160 19.18 -14.95 -7.72
CA PRO A 160 18.18 -15.66 -8.53
C PRO A 160 18.05 -15.08 -9.96
N TYR A 161 17.73 -15.95 -10.95
CA TYR A 161 17.61 -15.61 -12.38
C TYR A 161 16.43 -14.67 -12.67
N PHE A 162 16.51 -13.44 -12.18
CA PHE A 162 15.47 -12.45 -12.38
C PHE A 162 15.67 -11.71 -13.70
N PRO A 163 14.67 -11.74 -14.59
CA PRO A 163 14.72 -10.96 -15.80
C PRO A 163 14.57 -9.47 -15.48
N TYR A 164 15.45 -8.66 -16.05
CA TYR A 164 15.32 -7.20 -16.09
C TYR A 164 15.60 -6.74 -17.52
N ILE A 165 15.37 -5.47 -17.81
CA ILE A 165 15.78 -4.86 -19.09
C ILE A 165 16.77 -3.75 -18.81
N SER A 166 17.83 -3.68 -19.61
CA SER A 166 18.85 -2.64 -19.53
C SER A 166 18.95 -1.86 -20.83
N TYR A 167 19.34 -0.60 -20.70
CA TYR A 167 19.75 0.28 -21.76
C TYR A 167 21.22 0.60 -21.58
N SER A 168 22.03 0.26 -22.59
CA SER A 168 23.47 0.46 -22.54
C SER A 168 23.95 1.24 -23.76
N GLU A 169 24.90 2.16 -23.55
CA GLU A 169 25.61 2.87 -24.61
C GLU A 169 27.11 2.72 -24.40
N ASN A 170 27.85 2.36 -25.46
CA ASN A 170 29.31 2.19 -25.41
C ASN A 170 29.79 1.29 -24.24
N GLU A 171 29.08 0.17 -24.02
CA GLU A 171 29.34 -0.80 -22.93
C GLU A 171 29.05 -0.29 -21.51
N ASN A 172 28.56 0.96 -21.35
CA ASN A 172 28.10 1.48 -20.07
C ASN A 172 26.58 1.31 -19.92
N GLU A 173 26.14 0.83 -18.77
CA GLU A 173 24.73 0.74 -18.42
C GLU A 173 24.21 2.11 -17.98
N ILE A 174 23.26 2.66 -18.75
CA ILE A 174 22.71 4.01 -18.54
C ILE A 174 21.45 3.94 -17.68
N ALA A 175 20.61 2.93 -17.93
CA ALA A 175 19.41 2.69 -17.17
C ALA A 175 18.99 1.23 -17.22
N GLU A 176 18.18 0.84 -16.25
CA GLU A 176 17.58 -0.49 -16.19
C GLU A 176 16.18 -0.43 -15.57
N ILE A 177 15.40 -1.46 -15.85
CA ILE A 177 14.04 -1.62 -15.36
C ILE A 177 13.91 -3.02 -14.82
N ARG A 178 13.52 -3.09 -13.56
CA ARG A 178 13.47 -4.27 -12.72
C ARG A 178 12.02 -4.50 -12.30
N PRO A 179 11.25 -5.31 -13.05
CA PRO A 179 9.94 -5.75 -12.60
C PRO A 179 10.10 -6.56 -11.31
N LYS A 180 9.38 -6.13 -10.28
CA LYS A 180 9.29 -6.79 -8.98
C LYS A 180 7.93 -7.44 -8.86
N CYS A 181 7.94 -8.60 -8.24
CA CYS A 181 6.70 -9.31 -8.06
C CYS A 181 5.94 -8.83 -6.82
N PHE A 182 4.64 -8.66 -6.98
CA PHE A 182 3.74 -8.15 -5.95
C PHE A 182 2.40 -8.88 -6.04
N SER A 183 2.37 -10.20 -5.80
CA SER A 183 1.13 -10.97 -5.86
C SER A 183 1.10 -12.14 -4.86
N PRO A 184 0.06 -12.24 -4.00
CA PRO A 184 -0.89 -11.15 -3.69
C PRO A 184 -0.15 -9.98 -3.03
N PRO A 185 -0.69 -8.74 -3.09
CA PRO A 185 -0.13 -7.64 -2.30
C PRO A 185 -0.23 -8.02 -0.82
N THR A 186 0.89 -8.35 -0.20
CA THR A 186 0.98 -8.48 1.27
C THR A 186 0.95 -7.11 1.94
N ILE A 187 1.22 -6.05 1.18
CA ILE A 187 1.27 -4.66 1.60
C ILE A 187 0.36 -3.87 0.66
N SER A 188 -0.46 -2.98 1.18
CA SER A 188 -1.31 -2.11 0.36
C SER A 188 -0.50 -1.00 -0.33
N ILE A 189 -1.02 -0.40 -1.42
CA ILE A 189 -0.38 0.78 -2.04
C ILE A 189 -0.16 1.90 -1.01
N PRO A 190 -1.16 2.32 -0.20
CA PRO A 190 -0.95 3.41 0.75
C PRO A 190 0.13 3.08 1.79
N GLU A 191 0.22 1.84 2.26
CA GLU A 191 1.32 1.44 3.16
C GLU A 191 2.68 1.51 2.47
N SER A 192 2.77 1.08 1.21
CA SER A 192 4.02 1.17 0.44
C SER A 192 4.46 2.63 0.27
N ILE A 193 3.50 3.54 0.03
CA ILE A 193 3.77 4.98 -0.04
C ILE A 193 4.21 5.52 1.30
N ILE A 194 3.50 5.21 2.39
CA ILE A 194 3.82 5.68 3.74
C ILE A 194 5.23 5.21 4.11
N ASP A 195 5.55 3.93 3.90
CA ASP A 195 6.86 3.35 4.23
C ASP A 195 7.99 3.97 3.40
N LEU A 196 7.76 4.19 2.10
CA LEU A 196 8.74 4.85 1.23
C LEU A 196 8.89 6.34 1.55
N SER A 197 7.80 7.05 1.84
CA SER A 197 7.81 8.50 2.15
C SER A 197 8.59 8.85 3.41
N GLN A 198 8.82 7.90 4.30
CA GLN A 198 9.66 8.08 5.48
C GLN A 198 11.16 8.12 5.15
N ARG A 199 11.56 7.72 3.93
CA ARG A 199 12.95 7.78 3.48
C ARG A 199 13.31 9.20 3.09
N LYS A 200 14.46 9.68 3.57
CA LYS A 200 14.97 11.04 3.28
C LYS A 200 15.28 11.30 1.81
N GLU A 201 15.37 10.24 1.02
CA GLU A 201 15.76 10.26 -0.38
C GLU A 201 14.57 10.50 -1.32
N ILE A 202 13.32 10.44 -0.84
CA ILE A 202 12.15 10.68 -1.70
C ILE A 202 12.04 12.16 -2.06
N ILE A 203 11.96 12.43 -3.37
CA ILE A 203 11.75 13.76 -3.94
C ILE A 203 10.25 14.01 -4.12
N ASP A 204 9.55 13.04 -4.72
CA ASP A 204 8.17 13.25 -5.17
C ASP A 204 7.37 11.93 -5.18
N ILE A 205 6.06 12.06 -5.01
CA ILE A 205 5.08 10.98 -5.02
C ILE A 205 3.87 11.43 -5.84
N GLU A 206 3.66 10.78 -6.97
CA GLU A 206 2.55 11.03 -7.87
C GLU A 206 1.68 9.79 -8.04
N CYS A 207 0.51 9.80 -7.41
CA CYS A 207 -0.50 8.77 -7.56
C CYS A 207 -1.55 9.20 -8.57
N TYR A 208 -1.87 8.31 -9.51
CA TYR A 208 -2.77 8.56 -10.62
C TYR A 208 -3.58 7.32 -10.95
N THR A 209 -4.65 7.50 -11.71
CA THR A 209 -5.46 6.40 -12.21
C THR A 209 -5.62 6.47 -13.73
N ASN A 210 -5.67 5.31 -14.38
CA ASN A 210 -6.11 5.19 -15.76
C ASN A 210 -7.32 4.23 -15.85
N ASN A 211 -7.76 3.84 -17.04
CA ASN A 211 -8.95 3.00 -17.20
C ASN A 211 -8.84 1.62 -16.52
N GLU A 212 -7.63 1.10 -16.32
CA GLU A 212 -7.39 -0.29 -15.94
C GLU A 212 -6.66 -0.44 -14.60
N ILE A 213 -5.90 0.58 -14.16
CA ILE A 213 -5.02 0.50 -12.98
C ILE A 213 -5.10 1.77 -12.10
N TYR A 214 -4.89 1.55 -10.81
CA TYR A 214 -4.46 2.58 -9.85
C TYR A 214 -2.95 2.48 -9.72
N SER A 215 -2.23 3.60 -9.80
CA SER A 215 -0.77 3.59 -9.82
C SER A 215 -0.20 4.73 -9.00
N CYS A 216 0.99 4.52 -8.45
CA CYS A 216 1.81 5.56 -7.86
C CYS A 216 3.23 5.46 -8.40
N LEU A 217 3.79 6.63 -8.71
CA LEU A 217 5.17 6.81 -9.06
C LEU A 217 5.86 7.54 -7.91
N ILE A 218 6.88 6.93 -7.34
CA ILE A 218 7.65 7.48 -6.23
C ILE A 218 9.07 7.70 -6.73
N LEU A 219 9.58 8.90 -6.58
CA LEU A 219 10.86 9.31 -7.11
C LEU A 219 11.89 9.44 -5.98
N GLU A 220 12.98 8.67 -6.06
CA GLU A 220 14.13 8.75 -5.15
C GLU A 220 15.26 9.60 -5.79
N ASN A 221 15.91 10.42 -4.97
CA ASN A 221 17.05 11.27 -5.31
C ASN A 221 18.33 10.47 -5.51
N LYS A 222 19.32 11.11 -6.13
CA LYS A 222 20.65 10.57 -6.38
C LYS A 222 21.26 9.92 -5.13
N SER A 223 21.71 8.69 -5.30
CA SER A 223 22.52 7.96 -4.32
C SER A 223 23.95 7.75 -4.86
N SER A 224 24.78 7.03 -4.10
CA SER A 224 26.08 6.58 -4.60
C SER A 224 25.98 5.53 -5.70
N GLN A 225 24.83 4.87 -5.84
CA GLN A 225 24.62 3.76 -6.78
C GLN A 225 23.85 4.16 -8.02
N TYR A 226 23.08 5.24 -7.99
CA TYR A 226 22.23 5.66 -9.11
C TYR A 226 22.05 7.18 -9.13
N PHE A 227 21.85 7.73 -10.32
CA PHE A 227 21.51 9.14 -10.51
C PHE A 227 20.06 9.42 -10.10
N GLN A 228 19.14 8.54 -10.50
CA GLN A 228 17.72 8.68 -10.19
C GLN A 228 17.05 7.32 -10.16
N LYS A 229 16.04 7.16 -9.30
CA LYS A 229 15.30 5.91 -9.20
C LYS A 229 13.81 6.17 -9.08
N TRP A 230 13.01 5.45 -9.85
CA TRP A 230 11.57 5.49 -9.78
C TRP A 230 11.04 4.16 -9.29
N HIS A 231 10.12 4.23 -8.35
CA HIS A 231 9.28 3.12 -7.94
C HIS A 231 7.90 3.32 -8.52
N TRP A 232 7.55 2.49 -9.49
CA TRP A 232 6.21 2.43 -10.02
C TRP A 232 5.47 1.26 -9.36
N ILE A 233 4.37 1.55 -8.67
CA ILE A 233 3.55 0.55 -7.98
C ILE A 233 2.14 0.68 -8.54
N ALA A 234 1.52 -0.42 -8.95
CA ALA A 234 0.18 -0.42 -9.49
C ALA A 234 -0.67 -1.56 -8.98
N ILE A 235 -1.98 -1.32 -8.91
CA ILE A 235 -3.04 -2.32 -8.65
C ILE A 235 -4.04 -2.27 -9.80
N SER A 236 -4.44 -3.43 -10.29
CA SER A 236 -5.51 -3.55 -11.27
C SER A 236 -6.88 -3.21 -10.68
N LYS A 237 -7.71 -2.53 -11.47
CA LYS A 237 -9.11 -2.26 -11.13
C LYS A 237 -9.99 -3.49 -11.25
N SER A 238 -9.64 -4.40 -12.16
CA SER A 238 -10.48 -5.56 -12.52
C SER A 238 -10.11 -6.82 -11.77
N ASN A 239 -8.90 -6.89 -11.20
CA ASN A 239 -8.42 -8.05 -10.47
C ASN A 239 -7.62 -7.62 -9.25
N SER A 240 -7.48 -8.47 -8.23
CA SER A 240 -6.72 -8.16 -7.02
C SER A 240 -5.19 -8.27 -7.21
N ARG A 241 -4.68 -7.97 -8.41
CA ARG A 241 -3.24 -8.02 -8.69
C ARG A 241 -2.59 -6.67 -8.57
N SER A 242 -1.32 -6.73 -8.22
CA SER A 242 -0.41 -5.60 -8.16
C SER A 242 0.87 -5.92 -8.90
N ALA A 243 1.57 -4.87 -9.31
CA ALA A 243 2.91 -4.95 -9.83
C ALA A 243 3.74 -3.82 -9.25
N GLN A 244 5.03 -4.08 -9.06
CA GLN A 244 6.01 -3.05 -8.78
C GLN A 244 7.07 -3.11 -9.87
N ILE A 245 7.54 -1.95 -10.31
CA ILE A 245 8.64 -1.83 -11.25
C ILE A 245 9.58 -0.78 -10.69
N ASP A 246 10.82 -1.16 -10.47
CA ASP A 246 11.88 -0.22 -10.15
C ASP A 246 12.58 0.16 -11.44
N ILE A 247 12.76 1.46 -11.66
CA ILE A 247 13.51 2.01 -12.79
C ILE A 247 14.71 2.72 -12.21
N ILE A 248 15.90 2.38 -12.67
CA ILE A 248 17.15 2.93 -12.16
C ILE A 248 17.85 3.61 -13.33
N GLN A 249 18.16 4.89 -13.18
CA GLN A 249 18.99 5.66 -14.09
C GLN A 249 20.34 5.89 -13.43
N TYR A 250 21.41 5.48 -14.10
CA TYR A 250 22.79 5.60 -13.62
C TYR A 250 23.43 6.92 -14.02
N GLU A 251 23.04 7.46 -15.19
CA GLU A 251 23.61 8.69 -15.75
C GLU A 251 22.51 9.70 -16.12
N ASP A 252 22.78 10.99 -15.89
CA ASP A 252 21.85 12.07 -16.26
C ASP A 252 21.68 12.17 -17.79
N GLY A 253 20.45 12.39 -18.25
CA GLY A 253 20.16 12.51 -19.67
C GLY A 253 18.68 12.69 -19.99
N ALA A 254 18.34 13.80 -20.65
CA ALA A 254 16.97 14.09 -21.08
C ALA A 254 16.41 13.05 -22.08
N PHE A 255 17.28 12.40 -22.86
CA PHE A 255 16.88 11.34 -23.77
C PHE A 255 16.42 10.10 -23.00
N ILE A 256 17.22 9.61 -22.03
CA ILE A 256 16.87 8.41 -21.27
C ILE A 256 15.64 8.65 -20.39
N GLU A 257 15.48 9.85 -19.84
CA GLU A 257 14.26 10.23 -19.11
C GLU A 257 13.02 10.13 -20.01
N ARG A 258 13.10 10.58 -21.26
CA ARG A 258 12.00 10.46 -22.23
C ARG A 258 11.69 8.99 -22.56
N GLU A 259 12.71 8.17 -22.77
CA GLU A 259 12.56 6.73 -23.00
C GLU A 259 11.86 6.05 -21.81
N ILE A 260 12.29 6.36 -20.59
CA ILE A 260 11.69 5.87 -19.34
C ILE A 260 10.21 6.27 -19.24
N LYS A 261 9.87 7.54 -19.49
CA LYS A 261 8.48 8.03 -19.46
C LYS A 261 7.61 7.33 -20.51
N SER A 262 8.15 7.16 -21.72
CA SER A 262 7.43 6.42 -22.77
C SER A 262 7.20 4.96 -22.38
N LEU A 263 8.16 4.34 -21.72
CA LEU A 263 8.07 2.95 -21.28
C LEU A 263 7.06 2.81 -20.13
N LEU A 264 7.08 3.73 -19.16
CA LEU A 264 6.05 3.80 -18.10
C LEU A 264 4.63 3.94 -18.68
N SER A 265 4.48 4.71 -19.77
CA SER A 265 3.17 4.88 -20.44
C SER A 265 2.66 3.63 -21.17
N SER A 266 3.54 2.67 -21.46
CA SER A 266 3.23 1.45 -22.22
C SER A 266 3.01 0.21 -21.36
N ILE A 267 3.20 0.32 -20.03
CA ILE A 267 3.04 -0.81 -19.10
C ILE A 267 1.59 -1.31 -19.13
N LYS A 268 1.44 -2.63 -19.26
CA LYS A 268 0.19 -3.36 -19.15
C LYS A 268 0.30 -4.46 -18.10
N LEU A 269 -0.77 -4.64 -17.34
CA LEU A 269 -0.90 -5.74 -16.39
C LEU A 269 -1.73 -6.87 -17.02
N GLY A 270 -1.08 -8.02 -17.21
CA GLY A 270 -1.67 -9.26 -17.71
C GLY A 270 -1.88 -10.31 -16.62
N GLN A 271 -1.88 -11.58 -17.04
CA GLN A 271 -1.99 -12.72 -16.15
C GLN A 271 -0.63 -13.39 -15.93
N PRO A 272 -0.15 -13.47 -14.68
CA PRO A 272 1.09 -14.16 -14.40
C PRO A 272 0.91 -15.65 -14.64
N ASN A 273 1.99 -16.29 -15.09
CA ASN A 273 2.04 -17.72 -15.34
C ASN A 273 2.13 -18.55 -14.04
N SER A 274 2.51 -17.94 -12.92
CA SER A 274 2.58 -18.60 -11.61
C SER A 274 1.81 -17.81 -10.55
N GLU A 275 1.17 -18.53 -9.63
CA GLU A 275 0.54 -17.95 -8.43
C GLU A 275 1.57 -17.55 -7.38
N SER A 276 2.68 -18.29 -7.33
CA SER A 276 3.82 -18.00 -6.47
C SER A 276 4.88 -17.24 -7.26
N CYS A 277 5.32 -16.13 -6.68
CA CYS A 277 6.44 -15.38 -7.22
C CYS A 277 7.63 -15.50 -6.28
N PRO A 278 8.84 -15.72 -6.81
CA PRO A 278 10.01 -15.80 -5.96
C PRO A 278 10.21 -14.45 -5.25
N LEU A 279 10.35 -14.53 -3.92
CA LEU A 279 10.50 -13.37 -3.06
C LEU A 279 11.85 -12.73 -3.36
N ILE A 280 11.82 -11.51 -3.89
CA ILE A 280 13.06 -10.79 -4.19
C ILE A 280 13.60 -10.20 -2.88
N VAL A 281 14.77 -10.66 -2.43
CA VAL A 281 15.44 -10.05 -1.28
C VAL A 281 16.09 -8.74 -1.76
N PRO A 282 15.79 -7.57 -1.14
CA PRO A 282 16.36 -6.28 -1.57
C PRO A 282 17.89 -6.24 -1.63
N SER A 283 18.58 -7.11 -0.88
CA SER A 283 20.04 -7.23 -0.85
C SER A 283 20.65 -7.92 -2.07
N GLU A 284 19.86 -8.61 -2.90
CA GLU A 284 20.36 -9.30 -4.11
C GLU A 284 20.56 -8.34 -5.30
N TRP A 285 20.30 -7.04 -5.10
CA TRP A 285 20.31 -6.00 -6.12
C TRP A 285 21.32 -4.88 -5.85
N LEU A 286 22.13 -5.04 -4.79
CA LEU A 286 23.16 -4.10 -4.31
C LEU A 286 24.57 -4.63 -4.59
#